data_AF-A0A323U5H4-F1
#
_entry.id   AF-A0A323U5H4-F1
#
_cell.length_a   1.000
_cell.length_b   1.000
_cell.length_c   1.000
_cell.angle_alpha   90.00
_cell.angle_beta   90.00
_cell.angle_gamma   90.00
#
_symmetry.space_group_name_H-M   'P 1'
#
loop_
_entity.id
_entity.type
_entity.pdbx_description
1 polymer ?
#
loop_
_entity_poly.entity_id
_entity_poly.type
_entity_poly.pdbx_seq_one_letter_code
_entity_poly.pdbx_strand_id
1 'polypeptide(L)' 'MELEAREFWRLLEHATWVVWEGPLCFVWLPGEGGRVFRYEDARVVVLAEGEAALEVARRMGVKDALAVA' A
#
# COMPACT_ATOMS: atom_id res chain seq x y z
N MET A 1 9.46 -8.36 3.84
CA MET A 1 8.64 -9.50 3.40
C MET A 1 8.38 -9.33 1.91
N GLU A 2 8.43 -10.41 1.13
CA GLU A 2 8.14 -10.40 -0.31
C GLU A 2 6.82 -11.11 -0.59
N LEU A 3 6.11 -10.68 -1.62
CA LEU A 3 4.87 -11.25 -2.11
C LEU A 3 5.02 -11.54 -3.61
N GLU A 4 4.41 -12.63 -4.07
CA GLU A 4 4.27 -12.81 -5.51
C GLU A 4 3.37 -11.73 -6.10
N ALA A 5 3.63 -11.32 -7.35
CA ALA A 5 2.78 -10.32 -8.01
C ALA A 5 1.31 -10.72 -7.99
N ARG A 6 0.99 -12.02 -8.17
CA ARG A 6 -0.38 -12.53 -8.13
C ARG A 6 -1.05 -12.33 -6.77
N GLU A 7 -0.33 -12.54 -5.68
CA GLU A 7 -0.87 -12.36 -4.32
C GLU A 7 -1.11 -10.88 -4.04
N PHE A 8 -0.20 -10.02 -4.48
CA PHE A 8 -0.37 -8.57 -4.41
C PHE A 8 -1.62 -8.12 -5.18
N TRP A 9 -1.81 -8.56 -6.43
CA TRP A 9 -2.99 -8.20 -7.20
C TRP A 9 -4.30 -8.65 -6.55
N ARG A 10 -4.33 -9.86 -5.96
CA ARG A 10 -5.50 -10.33 -5.17
C ARG A 10 -5.74 -9.48 -3.93
N LEU A 11 -4.70 -9.06 -3.24
CA LEU A 11 -4.82 -8.18 -2.07
C LEU A 11 -5.48 -6.84 -2.44
N LEU A 12 -5.17 -6.29 -3.62
CA LEU A 12 -5.78 -5.05 -4.09
C LEU A 12 -7.29 -5.17 -4.32
N GLU A 13 -7.82 -6.36 -4.60
CA GLU A 13 -9.28 -6.58 -4.76
C GLU A 13 -10.06 -6.34 -3.46
N HIS A 14 -9.37 -6.40 -2.31
CA HIS A 14 -9.95 -6.17 -0.98
C HIS A 14 -9.59 -4.79 -0.41
N ALA A 15 -8.80 -4.00 -1.14
CA ALA A 15 -8.37 -2.69 -0.67
C ALA A 15 -9.51 -1.67 -0.72
N THR A 16 -9.69 -0.92 0.37
CA THR A 16 -10.53 0.27 0.35
C THR A 16 -9.87 1.38 -0.44
N TRP A 17 -8.54 1.42 -0.41
CA TRP A 17 -7.79 2.43 -1.12
C TRP A 17 -6.48 1.94 -1.66
N VAL A 18 -6.14 2.41 -2.85
CA VAL A 18 -4.90 2.11 -3.56
C VAL A 18 -4.37 3.39 -4.17
N VAL A 19 -3.13 3.76 -3.85
CA VAL A 19 -2.47 4.94 -4.41
C VAL A 19 -1.09 4.56 -4.92
N TRP A 20 -0.78 5.00 -6.12
CA TRP A 20 0.49 4.72 -6.80
C TRP A 20 1.35 5.97 -6.94
N GLU A 21 2.65 5.81 -6.71
CA GLU A 21 3.67 6.80 -7.05
C GLU A 21 4.91 6.07 -7.61
N GLY A 22 5.05 6.07 -8.94
CA GLY A 22 6.08 5.27 -9.60
C GLY A 22 5.95 3.79 -9.22
N PRO A 23 7.02 3.13 -8.73
CA PRO A 23 6.95 1.73 -8.31
C PRO A 23 6.34 1.54 -6.92
N LEU A 24 6.01 2.61 -6.18
CA LEU A 24 5.44 2.52 -4.85
C LEU A 24 3.92 2.46 -4.90
N CYS A 25 3.35 1.60 -4.05
CA CYS A 25 1.91 1.44 -3.90
C CYS A 25 1.53 1.48 -2.42
N PHE A 26 0.78 2.50 -2.01
CA PHE A 26 0.10 2.50 -0.72
C PHE A 26 -1.26 1.81 -0.86
N VAL A 27 -1.60 0.97 0.11
CA VAL A 27 -2.86 0.23 0.17
C VAL A 27 -3.46 0.36 1.56
N TRP A 28 -4.75 0.63 1.64
CA TRP A 28 -5.52 0.55 2.89
C TRP A 28 -6.44 -0.67 2.86
N LEU A 29 -6.23 -1.58 3.81
CA LEU A 29 -7.02 -2.80 3.96
C LEU A 29 -7.96 -2.66 5.18
N PRO A 30 -9.29 -2.85 5.01
CA PRO A 30 -10.22 -2.80 6.13
C PRO A 30 -9.83 -3.79 7.23
N GLY A 31 -9.72 -3.32 8.47
CA GLY A 31 -9.38 -4.16 9.63
C GLY A 31 -7.90 -4.55 9.76
N GLU A 32 -7.09 -4.35 8.72
CA GLU A 32 -5.63 -4.61 8.73
C GLU A 32 -4.79 -3.32 8.73
N GLY A 33 -5.34 -2.21 8.22
CA GLY A 33 -4.68 -0.91 8.15
C GLY A 33 -3.86 -0.69 6.88
N GLY A 34 -2.94 0.27 6.95
CA GLY A 34 -2.14 0.71 5.81
C GLY A 34 -0.92 -0.18 5.55
N ARG A 35 -0.61 -0.43 4.28
CA ARG A 35 0.63 -1.07 3.83
C ARG A 35 1.23 -0.30 2.66
N VAL A 36 2.55 -0.22 2.59
CA VAL A 36 3.27 0.30 1.41
C VAL A 36 4.07 -0.82 0.79
N PHE A 37 3.93 -0.96 -0.51
CA PHE A 37 4.60 -1.93 -1.34
C PHE A 37 5.49 -1.24 -2.37
N ARG A 38 6.55 -1.93 -2.80
CA ARG A 38 7.29 -1.61 -4.02
C ARG A 38 7.07 -2.71 -5.04
N TYR A 39 6.53 -2.35 -6.19
CA TYR A 39 6.30 -3.25 -7.31
C TYR A 39 7.58 -3.36 -8.15
N GLU A 40 8.07 -4.57 -8.31
CA GLU A 40 9.26 -4.92 -9.11
C GLU A 40 8.87 -6.01 -10.12
N ASP A 41 7.90 -5.70 -10.98
CA ASP A 41 7.37 -6.54 -12.05
C ASP A 41 6.84 -7.91 -11.57
N ALA A 42 7.72 -8.90 -11.44
CA ALA A 42 7.35 -10.26 -11.03
C ALA A 42 7.17 -10.41 -9.51
N ARG A 43 7.67 -9.46 -8.72
CA ARG A 43 7.64 -9.52 -7.26
C ARG A 43 7.24 -8.19 -6.64
N VAL A 44 6.75 -8.27 -5.41
CA VAL A 44 6.34 -7.10 -4.64
C VAL A 44 6.98 -7.16 -3.27
N VAL A 45 7.61 -6.05 -2.85
CA VAL A 45 8.28 -5.96 -1.54
C VAL A 45 7.45 -5.10 -0.61
N VAL A 46 7.14 -5.61 0.58
CA VAL A 46 6.51 -4.81 1.64
C VAL A 46 7.57 -3.90 2.26
N LEU A 47 7.36 -2.59 2.17
CA LEU A 47 8.26 -1.58 2.70
C LEU A 47 7.85 -1.10 4.11
N ALA A 48 6.55 -0.98 4.36
CA ALA A 48 6.03 -0.51 5.64
C ALA A 48 4.59 -1.01 5.88
N GLU A 49 4.20 -1.10 7.15
CA GLU A 49 2.86 -1.50 7.60
C GLU A 49 2.39 -0.59 8.75
N GLY A 50 1.07 -0.49 8.94
CA GLY A 50 0.47 0.28 10.03
C GLY A 50 0.80 1.77 9.98
N GLU A 51 1.21 2.33 11.12
CA GLU A 51 1.56 3.76 11.23
C GLU A 51 2.74 4.16 10.33
N ALA A 52 3.74 3.28 10.17
CA ALA A 52 4.87 3.55 9.29
C ALA A 52 4.45 3.67 7.83
N ALA A 53 3.45 2.88 7.40
CA ALA A 53 2.88 3.00 6.06
C ALA A 53 2.17 4.34 5.86
N LEU A 54 1.51 4.87 6.89
CA LEU A 54 0.85 6.17 6.84
C LEU A 54 1.87 7.32 6.73
N GLU A 55 3.01 7.23 7.41
CA GLU A 55 4.06 8.23 7.28
C GLU A 55 4.64 8.26 5.86
N VAL A 56 4.89 7.09 5.27
CA VAL A 56 5.35 6.98 3.89
C VAL A 56 4.29 7.51 2.91
N ALA A 57 3.01 7.14 3.09
CA ALA A 57 1.92 7.64 2.26
C ALA A 57 1.80 9.18 2.29
N ARG A 58 2.00 9.81 3.45
CA ARG A 58 2.03 11.28 3.56
C ARG A 58 3.16 11.90 2.73
N ARG A 59 4.34 11.28 2.74
CA ARG A 59 5.49 11.72 1.93
C ARG A 59 5.27 11.50 0.44
N MET A 60 4.49 10.48 0.06
CA MET A 60 4.04 10.24 -1.32
C MET A 60 2.99 11.25 -1.81
N GLY A 61 2.61 12.24 -0.98
CA GLY A 61 1.61 13.23 -1.36
C GLY A 61 0.17 12.72 -1.28
N VAL A 62 -0.07 11.59 -0.59
CA VAL A 62 -1.42 11.13 -0.25
C VAL A 62 -1.96 12.05 0.86
N LYS A 63 -2.42 13.24 0.47
CA LYS A 63 -2.77 14.33 1.39
C LYS A 63 -4.15 14.21 2.03
N ASP A 64 -5.08 13.49 1.41
CA ASP A 64 -6.51 13.54 1.79
C ASP A 64 -7.11 12.18 2.14
N ALA A 65 -6.27 11.23 2.56
CA ALA A 65 -6.74 9.88 2.83
C ALA A 65 -7.23 9.58 4.24
N LEU A 66 -6.66 10.25 5.23
CA LEU A 66 -6.98 9.95 6.62
C LEU A 66 -8.19 10.75 7.14
N ALA A 67 -8.87 11.51 6.28
CA ALA A 67 -10.00 12.36 6.66
C ALA A 67 -11.36 11.64 6.69
N VAL A 68 -11.42 10.35 6.34
CA VAL A 68 -12.68 9.57 6.25
C VAL A 68 -12.68 8.36 7.20
N ALA A 69 -11.83 8.36 8.24
CA ALA A 69 -11.90 7.39 9.33
C ALA A 69 -12.90 7.85 10.40
#